data_AF-A0A6V7H8B3-F1
#
_entry.id   AF-A0A6V7H8B3-F1
#
_cell.length_a   1.000
_cell.length_b   1.000
_cell.length_c   1.000
_cell.angle_alpha   90.00
_cell.angle_beta   90.00
_cell.angle_gamma   90.00
#
_symmetry.space_group_name_H-M   'P 1'
#
loop_
_entity.id
_entity.type
_entity.pdbx_description
1 polymer ?
#
loop_
_entity_poly.entity_id
_entity_poly.type
_entity_poly.pdbx_seq_one_letter_code
_entity_poly.pdbx_strand_id
1 'polypeptide(L)' 'MLQGSSGKSSNVHQNSLDDSSTQTGPYFDISNSKNVTTILGKTTYLNCRVKNLGNKT' A
#
# COMPACT_ATOMS: atom_id res chain seq x y z
N MET A 1 -12.07 -41.93 -0.25
CA MET A 1 -12.80 -40.68 -0.54
C MET A 1 -12.60 -39.76 0.66
N LEU A 2 -11.66 -38.82 0.60
CA LEU A 2 -11.38 -37.86 1.67
C LEU A 2 -10.57 -36.71 1.09
N GLN A 3 -11.15 -35.51 1.07
CA GLN A 3 -10.64 -34.30 1.75
C GLN A 3 -11.50 -33.11 1.33
N GLY A 4 -12.24 -32.59 2.31
CA GLY A 4 -13.02 -31.37 2.17
C GLY A 4 -12.11 -30.16 2.14
N SER A 5 -12.21 -29.36 1.08
CA SER A 5 -11.54 -28.07 0.98
C SER A 5 -12.42 -26.99 1.61
N SER A 6 -12.10 -26.65 2.85
CA SER A 6 -12.55 -25.45 3.54
C SER A 6 -12.11 -24.21 2.76
N GLY A 7 -13.03 -23.63 1.98
CA GLY A 7 -12.86 -22.33 1.33
C GLY A 7 -12.78 -21.23 2.39
N LYS A 8 -11.57 -20.75 2.67
CA LYS A 8 -11.34 -19.60 3.55
C LYS A 8 -11.86 -18.33 2.88
N SER A 9 -13.04 -17.91 3.31
CA SER A 9 -13.48 -16.52 3.23
C SER A 9 -12.51 -15.67 4.06
N SER A 10 -11.80 -14.75 3.41
CA SER A 10 -11.05 -13.72 4.11
C SER A 10 -11.19 -12.40 3.36
N ASN A 11 -12.13 -11.60 3.83
CA ASN A 11 -12.26 -10.19 3.51
C ASN A 11 -11.06 -9.47 4.15
N VAL A 12 -9.94 -9.37 3.44
CA VAL A 12 -8.71 -8.75 3.92
C VAL A 12 -8.60 -7.35 3.33
N HIS A 13 -9.26 -6.38 3.97
CA HIS A 13 -8.91 -4.98 3.83
C HIS A 13 -7.79 -4.64 4.82
N GLN A 14 -6.61 -5.25 4.66
CA GLN A 14 -5.41 -4.81 5.37
C GLN A 14 -4.81 -3.66 4.55
N ASN A 15 -4.74 -2.45 5.12
CA ASN A 15 -3.86 -1.38 4.63
C ASN A 15 -2.39 -1.75 4.94
N SER A 16 -1.95 -2.90 4.44
CA SER A 16 -0.57 -3.34 4.54
C SER A 16 0.26 -2.57 3.53
N LEU A 17 1.09 -1.65 4.02
CA LEU A 17 2.14 -1.03 3.21
C LEU A 17 3.31 -2.03 2.98
N ASP A 18 3.32 -3.21 3.61
CA ASP A 18 4.35 -4.22 3.39
C ASP A 18 4.03 -5.13 2.20
N ASP A 19 4.28 -4.65 0.99
CA ASP A 19 4.39 -5.57 -0.16
C ASP A 19 5.53 -5.12 -1.07
N SER A 20 6.75 -5.42 -0.61
CA SER A 20 8.00 -5.06 -1.28
C SER A 20 8.59 -6.20 -2.13
N SER A 21 7.86 -7.29 -2.41
CA SER A 21 8.46 -8.43 -3.13
C SER A 21 7.86 -8.80 -4.48
N THR A 22 6.67 -8.31 -4.89
CA THR A 22 6.07 -8.74 -6.18
C THR A 22 5.12 -7.73 -6.85
N GLN A 23 5.27 -6.42 -6.62
CA GLN A 23 4.35 -5.43 -7.19
C GLN A 23 4.66 -5.09 -8.66
N THR A 24 3.96 -5.78 -9.57
CA THR A 24 3.99 -5.58 -11.03
C THR A 24 3.35 -4.24 -11.48
N GLY A 25 2.80 -3.45 -10.55
CA GLY A 25 2.10 -2.19 -10.82
C GLY A 25 2.68 -0.98 -10.08
N PRO A 26 2.11 0.22 -10.29
CA PRO A 26 2.55 1.42 -9.60
C PRO A 26 2.34 1.31 -8.09
N TYR A 27 3.33 1.72 -7.30
CA TYR A 27 3.25 1.63 -5.84
C TYR A 27 3.89 2.82 -5.15
N PHE A 28 3.44 3.08 -3.93
CA PHE A 28 3.97 4.16 -3.11
C PHE A 28 5.34 3.82 -2.55
N ASP A 29 6.29 4.73 -2.72
CA ASP A 29 7.62 4.61 -2.16
C ASP A 29 7.61 4.93 -0.66
N ILE A 30 7.46 3.89 0.16
CA ILE A 30 7.35 4.00 1.61
C ILE A 30 8.62 4.59 2.23
N SER A 31 9.78 4.35 1.62
CA SER A 31 11.05 4.95 2.05
C SER A 31 11.05 6.48 1.97
N ASN A 32 10.18 7.02 1.13
CA ASN A 32 10.00 8.45 0.92
C ASN A 32 8.73 9.01 1.58
N SER A 33 7.90 8.16 2.18
CA SER A 33 6.74 8.54 2.98
C SER A 33 7.19 8.75 4.43
N LYS A 34 7.01 9.96 4.96
CA LYS A 34 7.50 10.34 6.30
C LYS A 34 6.36 10.54 7.28
N ASN A 35 6.65 10.28 8.56
CA ASN A 35 5.78 10.71 9.65
C ASN A 35 5.76 12.24 9.72
N VAL A 36 4.57 12.83 9.70
CA VAL A 36 4.37 14.28 9.73
C VAL A 36 3.56 14.66 10.96
N THR A 37 4.08 15.60 11.73
CA THR A 37 3.37 16.26 12.83
C THR A 37 2.97 17.67 12.40
N THR A 38 1.75 18.08 12.70
CA THR A 38 1.23 19.42 12.41
C THR A 38 0.50 19.99 13.61
N ILE A 39 0.22 21.29 13.57
CA ILE A 39 -0.57 22.00 14.57
C ILE A 39 -2.06 21.72 14.32
N LEU A 40 -2.83 21.54 15.40
CA LEU A 40 -4.29 21.36 15.33
C LEU A 40 -4.96 22.50 14.57
N GLY A 41 -5.86 22.17 13.64
CA GLY A 41 -6.57 23.14 12.81
C GLY A 41 -5.78 23.66 11.60
N LYS A 42 -4.58 23.14 11.33
CA LYS A 42 -3.82 23.45 10.10
C LYS A 42 -3.87 22.30 9.09
N THR A 43 -4.01 22.65 7.82
CA THR A 43 -3.84 21.71 6.70
C THR A 43 -2.36 21.54 6.39
N THR A 44 -1.94 20.30 6.15
CA THR A 44 -0.58 19.98 5.71
C THR A 44 -0.63 19.17 4.42
N TYR A 45 0.42 19.31 3.62
CA TYR A 45 0.61 18.53 2.40
C TYR A 45 1.72 17.52 2.63
N LEU A 46 1.40 16.23 2.41
CA LEU A 46 2.39 15.16 2.49
C LEU A 46 2.97 14.91 1.11
N ASN A 47 4.29 14.91 1.01
CA ASN A 47 4.97 14.50 -0.21
C ASN A 47 4.90 12.98 -0.35
N CYS A 48 4.54 12.53 -1.55
CA CYS A 48 4.47 11.13 -1.91
C CYS A 48 5.27 10.88 -3.20
N ARG A 49 5.94 9.73 -3.28
CA ARG A 49 6.57 9.26 -4.52
C ARG A 49 5.93 7.95 -4.93
N VAL A 50 5.67 7.80 -6.22
CA VAL A 50 5.14 6.57 -6.81
C VAL A 50 6.21 5.99 -7.73
N LYS A 51 6.50 4.70 -7.57
CA LYS A 51 7.41 3.92 -8.42
C LYS A 51 6.59 3.04 -9.37
N ASN A 52 7.22 2.51 -10.41
CA ASN A 52 6.59 1.61 -11.39
C ASN A 52 5.38 2.20 -12.16
N LEU A 53 5.37 3.52 -12.40
CA LEU A 53 4.29 4.17 -13.16
C LEU A 53 4.27 3.79 -14.67
N GLY A 54 5.35 3.17 -15.16
CA GLY A 54 5.54 2.85 -16.57
C GLY A 54 5.87 4.08 -17.42
N ASN A 55 6.37 3.86 -18.64
CA ASN A 55 6.63 4.93 -19.59
C ASN A 55 5.34 5.34 -20.31
N LYS A 56 4.39 5.90 -19.55
CA LYS A 56 3.10 6.42 -20.02
C LYS A 56 2.94 7.85 -19.51
N THR A 57 3.82 8.73 -19.97
CA THR A 57 3.72 10.16 -19.70
C THR A 57 2.94 10.82 -20.81
#